data_AF-A0A5R8ZKC9-F1
#
_entry.id   AF-A0A5R8ZKC9-F1
#
_cell.length_a   1.000
_cell.length_b   1.000
_cell.length_c   1.000
_cell.angle_alpha   90.00
_cell.angle_beta   90.00
_cell.angle_gamma   90.00
#
_symmetry.space_group_name_H-M   'P 1'
#
loop_
_entity.id
_entity.type
_entity.pdbx_description
1 polymer ?
#
loop_
_entity_poly.entity_id
_entity_poly.type
_entity_poly.pdbx_seq_one_letter_code
_entity_poly.pdbx_strand_id
1 'polypeptide(L)'
;MAGTVMGWWRPSRRKGGRTSARTRRVTARVTALRSLVNGGPSPDFRERLRADLMRAHADERTAGRHAAPPAAHAGSRRPRPRRSLLVRLRPVLVFGVALSGMFATGVRTYHAVPGEVLYPLKRVAESTVLVLAYDEKDRAEREMAAARLRAAETASLIGEAAPDRRRLIAQTLDDMETKTRAALTRVARRGHADGEARRFARQQRKVVEPLLPKLDGENRDKATQYLRYIDTFTASGR
;
A
#
# COMPACT_ATOMS: atom_id res chain seq x y z
N MET A 1 -46.70 43.42 -28.13
CA MET A 1 -47.38 42.22 -27.61
C MET A 1 -46.51 41.00 -27.88
N ALA A 2 -46.45 40.13 -26.88
CA ALA A 2 -45.49 39.04 -26.72
C ALA A 2 -45.79 37.81 -27.61
N GLY A 3 -44.75 37.00 -27.85
CA GLY A 3 -44.84 35.67 -28.46
C GLY A 3 -43.46 35.00 -28.48
N THR A 4 -42.95 34.57 -27.32
CA THR A 4 -42.91 33.17 -26.87
C THR A 4 -41.78 32.37 -27.50
N VAL A 5 -40.69 32.27 -26.73
CA VAL A 5 -39.59 31.30 -26.86
C VAL A 5 -39.93 30.09 -25.99
N MET A 6 -39.88 28.88 -26.54
CA MET A 6 -39.70 27.58 -25.85
C MET A 6 -39.83 26.51 -26.94
N GLY A 7 -38.93 25.57 -27.18
CA GLY A 7 -38.02 24.84 -26.31
C GLY A 7 -38.27 23.36 -26.63
N TRP A 8 -37.22 22.56 -26.80
CA TRP A 8 -37.19 21.10 -26.52
C TRP A 8 -35.76 20.57 -26.72
N TRP A 9 -34.89 20.94 -25.78
CA TRP A 9 -33.73 20.13 -25.46
C TRP A 9 -34.18 19.04 -24.49
N ARG A 10 -34.13 17.76 -24.90
CA ARG A 10 -34.27 16.60 -24.01
C ARG A 10 -32.87 16.13 -23.61
N PRO A 11 -32.42 16.28 -22.34
CA PRO A 11 -31.19 15.66 -21.90
C PRO A 11 -31.45 14.20 -21.51
N SER A 12 -30.67 13.31 -22.12
CA SER A 12 -30.66 11.87 -21.87
C SER A 12 -30.19 11.54 -20.44
N ARG A 13 -31.14 11.23 -19.55
CA ARG A 13 -30.85 10.68 -18.22
C ARG A 13 -30.58 9.17 -18.30
N ARG A 14 -29.35 8.73 -18.58
CA ARG A 14 -28.86 7.37 -18.19
C ARG A 14 -27.33 7.32 -18.04
N LYS A 15 -26.78 7.84 -16.93
CA LYS A 15 -25.40 7.55 -16.47
C LYS A 15 -25.28 7.40 -14.93
N GLY A 16 -26.36 7.06 -14.21
CA GLY A 16 -26.33 6.91 -12.74
C GLY A 16 -26.16 5.49 -12.19
N GLY A 17 -26.44 4.45 -12.99
CA GLY A 17 -26.54 3.07 -12.48
C GLY A 17 -25.21 2.36 -12.19
N ARG A 18 -24.19 2.57 -13.03
CA ARG A 18 -22.88 1.88 -12.90
C ARG A 18 -22.08 2.37 -11.70
N THR A 19 -22.14 3.67 -11.42
CA THR A 19 -21.45 4.29 -10.28
C THR A 19 -22.07 3.83 -8.95
N SER A 20 -23.40 3.79 -8.86
CA SER A 20 -24.09 3.31 -7.66
C SER A 20 -23.80 1.83 -7.36
N ALA A 21 -23.81 0.98 -8.39
CA ALA A 21 -23.46 -0.44 -8.24
C ALA A 21 -22.00 -0.65 -7.82
N ARG A 22 -21.07 0.16 -8.37
CA ARG A 22 -19.65 0.15 -7.99
C ARG A 22 -19.47 0.55 -6.52
N THR A 23 -20.11 1.64 -6.08
CA THR A 23 -20.02 2.11 -4.69
C THR A 23 -20.59 1.09 -3.72
N ARG A 24 -21.76 0.48 -4.02
CA ARG A 24 -22.37 -0.56 -3.17
C ARG A 24 -21.50 -1.81 -3.00
N ARG A 25 -20.73 -2.19 -4.02
CA ARG A 25 -19.85 -3.36 -3.96
C ARG A 25 -18.56 -3.08 -3.20
N VAL A 26 -18.01 -1.87 -3.33
CA VAL A 26 -16.86 -1.43 -2.54
C VAL A 26 -17.25 -1.35 -1.06
N THR A 27 -18.40 -0.76 -0.73
CA THR A 27 -18.88 -0.70 0.66
C THR A 27 -19.14 -2.10 1.23
N ALA A 28 -19.75 -3.01 0.48
CA ALA A 28 -19.95 -4.40 0.93
C ALA A 28 -18.63 -5.09 1.29
N ARG A 29 -17.55 -4.85 0.52
CA ARG A 29 -16.24 -5.49 0.75
C ARG A 29 -15.47 -4.85 1.91
N VAL A 30 -15.60 -3.53 2.10
CA VAL A 30 -15.10 -2.82 3.29
C VAL A 30 -15.82 -3.30 4.55
N THR A 31 -17.14 -3.52 4.47
CA THR A 31 -17.91 -4.09 5.59
C THR A 31 -17.49 -5.53 5.89
N ALA A 32 -17.23 -6.35 4.88
CA ALA A 32 -16.71 -7.70 5.07
C ALA A 32 -15.31 -7.73 5.71
N LEU A 33 -14.44 -6.76 5.36
CA LEU A 33 -13.14 -6.57 6.02
C LEU A 33 -13.31 -6.13 7.48
N ARG A 34 -14.26 -5.22 7.75
CA ARG A 34 -14.57 -4.79 9.11
C ARG A 34 -15.03 -5.95 9.99
N SER A 35 -15.79 -6.90 9.46
CA SER A 35 -16.18 -8.11 10.20
C SER A 35 -15.04 -9.10 10.43
N LEU A 36 -13.98 -9.07 9.62
CA LEU A 36 -12.77 -9.87 9.84
C LEU A 36 -11.85 -9.23 10.89
N VAL A 37 -11.89 -7.89 11.04
CA VAL A 37 -11.20 -7.14 12.10
C VAL A 37 -12.14 -6.98 13.32
N ASN A 38 -12.79 -8.08 13.71
CA ASN A 38 -13.58 -8.12 14.95
C ASN A 38 -12.62 -8.02 16.14
N GLY A 39 -12.66 -6.89 16.85
CA GLY A 39 -11.90 -6.67 18.08
C GLY A 39 -11.60 -5.22 18.41
N GLY A 40 -11.65 -4.31 17.42
CA GLY A 40 -11.25 -2.91 17.62
C GLY A 40 -9.83 -2.79 18.21
N PRO A 41 -9.36 -1.56 18.51
CA PRO A 41 -8.14 -1.41 19.29
C PRO A 41 -8.33 -2.03 20.70
N SER A 42 -7.28 -2.67 21.22
CA SER A 42 -7.26 -3.21 22.59
C SER A 42 -7.72 -2.15 23.61
N PRO A 43 -8.44 -2.54 24.68
CA PRO A 43 -8.85 -1.62 25.75
C PRO A 43 -7.66 -0.84 26.32
N ASP A 44 -6.53 -1.50 26.56
CA ASP A 44 -5.32 -0.85 27.08
C ASP A 44 -4.78 0.22 26.13
N PHE A 45 -4.86 -0.01 24.82
CA PHE A 45 -4.47 0.98 23.82
C PHE A 45 -5.39 2.21 23.88
N ARG A 46 -6.70 2.00 24.06
CA ARG A 46 -7.67 3.11 24.18
C ARG A 46 -7.45 3.93 25.45
N GLU A 47 -7.11 3.27 26.54
CA GLU A 47 -6.80 3.93 27.81
C GLU A 47 -5.51 4.74 27.71
N ARG A 48 -4.44 4.17 27.15
CA ARG A 48 -3.19 4.89 26.88
C ARG A 48 -3.41 6.09 25.98
N LEU A 49 -4.12 5.91 24.86
CA LEU A 49 -4.43 7.01 23.95
C LEU A 49 -5.26 8.11 24.61
N ARG A 50 -6.25 7.75 25.44
CA ARG A 50 -7.02 8.73 26.21
C ARG A 50 -6.13 9.49 27.19
N ALA A 51 -5.25 8.80 27.90
CA ALA A 51 -4.32 9.43 28.85
C ALA A 51 -3.38 10.42 28.14
N ASP A 52 -2.83 10.03 27.00
CA ASP A 52 -1.93 10.88 26.22
C ASP A 52 -2.63 12.12 25.67
N LEU A 53 -3.86 11.97 25.15
CA LEU A 53 -4.66 13.10 24.68
C LEU A 53 -5.05 14.05 25.82
N MET A 54 -5.39 13.53 26.99
CA MET A 54 -5.71 14.35 28.16
C MET A 54 -4.48 15.08 28.70
N ARG A 55 -3.31 14.44 28.68
CA ARG A 55 -2.03 15.06 29.05
C ARG A 55 -1.65 16.17 28.08
N ALA A 56 -1.69 15.91 26.77
CA ALA A 56 -1.43 16.92 25.74
C ALA A 56 -2.39 18.12 25.87
N HIS A 57 -3.68 17.87 26.14
CA HIS A 57 -4.64 18.95 26.38
C HIS A 57 -4.35 19.72 27.67
N ALA A 58 -3.93 19.04 28.74
CA ALA A 58 -3.55 19.71 29.99
C ALA A 58 -2.34 20.63 29.77
N ASP A 59 -1.33 20.14 29.05
CA ASP A 59 -0.10 20.88 28.71
C ASP A 59 -0.41 22.15 27.89
N GLU A 60 -1.33 22.05 26.91
CA GLU A 60 -1.81 23.22 26.16
C GLU A 60 -2.56 24.23 27.05
N ARG A 61 -3.31 23.77 28.05
CA ARG A 61 -4.03 24.65 28.99
C ARG A 61 -3.10 25.31 30.00
N THR A 62 -2.06 24.63 30.48
CA THR A 62 -1.04 25.24 31.34
C THR A 62 -0.20 26.25 30.57
N ALA A 63 0.16 25.95 29.32
CA ALA A 63 0.81 26.91 28.43
C ALA A 63 -0.06 28.17 28.17
N GLY A 64 -1.40 28.00 28.12
CA GLY A 64 -2.35 29.11 28.02
C GLY A 64 -2.62 29.88 29.33
N ARG A 65 -2.40 29.29 30.51
CA ARG A 65 -2.64 29.92 31.82
C ARG A 65 -1.49 30.77 32.36
N HIS A 66 -0.27 30.59 31.85
CA HIS A 66 0.86 31.46 32.22
C HIS A 66 0.79 32.87 31.61
N ALA A 67 -0.26 33.19 30.86
CA ALA A 67 -0.60 34.55 30.46
C ALA A 67 -1.69 35.15 31.38
N ALA A 68 -1.41 35.26 32.68
CA ALA A 68 -2.23 36.09 33.57
C ALA A 68 -1.91 37.58 33.33
N PRO A 69 -2.90 38.47 33.15
CA PRO A 69 -2.65 39.89 32.91
C PRO A 69 -2.41 40.65 34.22
N PRO A 70 -1.43 41.56 34.32
CA PRO A 70 -1.35 42.47 35.46
C PRO A 70 -2.41 43.59 35.34
N ALA A 71 -2.93 43.99 36.50
CA ALA A 71 -3.99 44.95 36.69
C ALA A 71 -3.64 46.38 36.27
N ALA A 72 -4.65 47.05 35.71
CA ALA A 72 -4.94 48.49 35.62
C ALA A 72 -3.79 49.49 35.56
N HIS A 73 -3.57 50.08 34.38
CA HIS A 73 -3.19 51.49 34.21
C HIS A 73 -4.00 52.07 33.04
N ALA A 74 -4.62 53.23 33.28
CA ALA A 74 -5.42 53.97 32.31
C ALA A 74 -4.59 54.49 31.13
N GLY A 75 -5.24 54.62 29.97
CA GLY A 75 -4.84 55.55 28.92
C GLY A 75 -3.62 55.20 28.06
N SER A 76 -3.76 54.25 27.14
CA SER A 76 -3.14 54.37 25.79
C SER A 76 -3.78 53.36 24.83
N ARG A 77 -4.24 53.83 23.66
CA ARG A 77 -4.69 52.98 22.56
C ARG A 77 -3.49 52.16 22.07
N ARG A 78 -3.32 50.95 22.59
CA ARG A 78 -2.31 49.99 22.10
C ARG A 78 -2.64 49.57 20.67
N PRO A 79 -1.68 49.61 19.72
CA PRO A 79 -1.86 48.94 18.45
C PRO A 79 -1.94 47.43 18.73
N ARG A 80 -3.00 46.78 18.23
CA ARG A 80 -3.12 45.32 18.26
C ARG A 80 -1.84 44.72 17.68
N PRO A 81 -1.08 43.87 18.39
CA PRO A 81 0.06 43.21 17.79
C PRO A 81 -0.51 42.33 16.68
N ARG A 82 -0.20 42.67 15.42
CA ARG A 82 -0.42 41.79 14.29
C ARG A 82 0.41 40.55 14.56
N ARG A 83 -0.20 39.54 15.20
CA ARG A 83 0.42 38.22 15.40
C ARG A 83 0.88 37.77 14.03
N SER A 84 2.20 37.83 13.83
CA SER A 84 2.84 37.57 12.55
C SER A 84 2.32 36.25 12.00
N LEU A 85 1.86 36.25 10.74
CA LEU A 85 1.44 35.04 10.01
C LEU A 85 2.48 33.92 10.13
N LEU A 86 3.76 34.26 10.34
CA LEU A 86 4.86 33.34 10.60
C LEU A 86 4.68 32.49 11.86
N VAL A 87 4.06 33.01 12.93
CA VAL A 87 3.76 32.25 14.16
C VAL A 87 2.59 31.29 13.94
N ARG A 88 1.66 31.63 13.04
CA ARG A 88 0.51 30.80 12.68
C ARG A 88 0.85 29.71 11.66
N LEU A 89 1.91 29.91 10.86
CA LEU A 89 2.44 28.96 9.88
C LEU A 89 3.49 28.00 10.46
N ARG A 90 4.12 28.35 11.59
CA ARG A 90 5.06 27.46 12.30
C ARG A 90 4.52 26.04 12.55
N PRO A 91 3.29 25.82 13.06
CA PRO A 91 2.78 24.46 13.24
C PRO A 91 2.56 23.73 11.91
N VAL A 92 2.15 24.44 10.84
CA VAL A 92 1.99 23.85 9.50
C VAL A 92 3.33 23.45 8.89
N LEU A 93 4.37 24.24 9.12
CA LEU A 93 5.72 24.00 8.61
C LEU A 93 6.40 22.87 9.38
N VAL A 94 6.24 22.83 10.71
CA VAL A 94 6.68 21.69 11.55
C VAL A 94 5.93 20.41 11.17
N PHE A 95 4.62 20.49 10.92
CA PHE A 95 3.82 19.35 10.46
C PHE A 95 4.24 18.89 9.06
N GLY A 96 4.54 19.83 8.16
CA GLY A 96 5.06 19.55 6.82
C GLY A 96 6.45 18.90 6.84
N VAL A 97 7.33 19.35 7.74
CA VAL A 97 8.67 18.74 7.95
C VAL A 97 8.56 17.38 8.65
N ALA A 98 7.64 17.21 9.60
CA ALA A 98 7.38 15.92 10.22
C ALA A 98 6.78 14.93 9.22
N LEU A 99 5.85 15.36 8.38
CA LEU A 99 5.32 14.56 7.26
C LEU A 99 6.41 14.23 6.26
N SER A 100 7.22 15.19 5.82
CA SER A 100 8.30 14.93 4.88
C SER A 100 9.37 14.03 5.48
N GLY A 101 9.68 14.15 6.77
CA GLY A 101 10.55 13.22 7.50
C GLY A 101 9.95 11.81 7.60
N MET A 102 8.65 11.71 7.88
CA MET A 102 7.92 10.43 7.93
C MET A 102 7.82 9.78 6.54
N PHE A 103 7.64 10.57 5.49
CA PHE A 103 7.67 10.11 4.10
C PHE A 103 9.10 9.76 3.62
N ALA A 104 10.13 10.53 3.99
CA ALA A 104 11.53 10.25 3.68
C ALA A 104 12.01 8.96 4.35
N THR A 105 11.55 8.70 5.58
CA THR A 105 11.73 7.40 6.25
C THR A 105 10.90 6.31 5.56
N GLY A 106 9.72 6.68 5.05
CA GLY A 106 8.81 5.84 4.26
C GLY A 106 9.34 5.38 2.89
N VAL A 107 10.22 6.14 2.23
CA VAL A 107 10.79 5.75 0.94
C VAL A 107 11.74 4.55 1.09
N ARG A 108 12.39 4.39 2.25
CA ARG A 108 13.11 3.14 2.58
C ARG A 108 12.18 1.95 2.78
N THR A 109 10.97 2.17 3.30
CA THR A 109 9.95 1.13 3.52
C THR A 109 9.56 0.41 2.22
N TYR A 110 9.61 1.09 1.07
CA TYR A 110 9.30 0.48 -0.24
C TYR A 110 10.37 -0.51 -0.71
N HIS A 111 11.62 -0.34 -0.29
CA HIS A 111 12.74 -1.22 -0.63
C HIS A 111 13.02 -2.28 0.42
N ALA A 112 12.20 -2.37 1.48
CA ALA A 112 12.43 -3.33 2.53
C ALA A 112 12.54 -4.75 1.98
N VAL A 113 13.62 -5.45 2.36
CA VAL A 113 13.90 -6.84 2.00
C VAL A 113 13.43 -7.77 3.12
N PRO A 114 13.14 -9.04 2.82
CA PRO A 114 12.76 -10.01 3.84
C PRO A 114 13.77 -10.04 4.99
N GLY A 115 13.28 -10.01 6.23
CA GLY A 115 14.12 -9.94 7.43
C GLY A 115 14.24 -8.53 8.04
N GLU A 116 13.86 -7.48 7.33
CA GLU A 116 13.79 -6.13 7.89
C GLU A 116 12.49 -5.87 8.67
N VAL A 117 12.55 -5.02 9.70
CA VAL A 117 11.42 -4.67 10.58
C VAL A 117 10.22 -4.12 9.81
N LEU A 118 10.47 -3.44 8.70
CA LEU A 118 9.42 -2.81 7.88
C LEU A 118 8.87 -3.73 6.78
N TYR A 119 9.44 -4.92 6.59
CA TYR A 119 9.00 -5.86 5.56
C TYR A 119 7.55 -6.35 5.74
N PRO A 120 7.07 -6.68 6.95
CA PRO A 120 5.66 -7.03 7.15
C PRO A 120 4.72 -5.90 6.75
N LEU A 121 5.10 -4.63 6.95
CA LEU A 121 4.30 -3.48 6.53
C LEU A 121 4.20 -3.37 5.01
N LYS A 122 5.33 -3.57 4.30
CA LYS A 122 5.37 -3.67 2.83
C LYS A 122 4.41 -4.77 2.34
N ARG A 123 4.42 -5.95 2.98
CA ARG A 123 3.51 -7.07 2.65
C ARG A 123 2.04 -6.70 2.79
N VAL A 124 1.67 -6.02 3.87
CA VAL A 124 0.27 -5.59 4.09
C VAL A 124 -0.15 -4.57 3.02
N ALA A 125 0.71 -3.61 2.69
CA ALA A 125 0.42 -2.63 1.64
C ALA A 125 0.22 -3.31 0.26
N GLU A 126 1.12 -4.20 -0.15
CA GLU A 126 1.02 -4.95 -1.41
C GLU A 126 -0.24 -5.82 -1.48
N SER A 127 -0.57 -6.51 -0.38
CA SER A 127 -1.76 -7.36 -0.32
C SER A 127 -3.05 -6.56 -0.48
N THR A 128 -3.10 -5.35 0.09
CA THR A 128 -4.26 -4.45 -0.01
C THR A 128 -4.46 -3.98 -1.45
N VAL A 129 -3.38 -3.60 -2.14
CA VAL A 129 -3.42 -3.21 -3.56
C VAL A 129 -3.92 -4.35 -4.43
N LEU A 130 -3.52 -5.60 -4.12
CA LEU A 130 -3.95 -6.78 -4.87
C LEU A 130 -5.43 -7.14 -4.60
N VAL A 131 -5.93 -6.94 -3.38
CA VAL A 131 -7.34 -7.13 -3.03
C VAL A 131 -8.25 -6.06 -3.68
N LEU A 132 -7.74 -4.84 -3.84
CA LEU A 132 -8.45 -3.73 -4.49
C LEU A 132 -8.46 -3.83 -6.02
N ALA A 133 -7.67 -4.74 -6.61
CA ALA A 133 -7.74 -5.05 -8.04
C ALA A 133 -9.13 -5.57 -8.40
N TYR A 134 -9.90 -4.73 -9.10
CA TYR A 134 -11.30 -4.99 -9.43
C TYR A 134 -11.46 -5.86 -10.67
N ASP A 135 -10.65 -5.61 -11.70
CA ASP A 135 -10.64 -6.42 -12.91
C ASP A 135 -9.71 -7.62 -12.72
N GLU A 136 -10.15 -8.76 -13.23
CA GLU A 136 -9.35 -9.98 -13.27
C GLU A 136 -8.05 -9.69 -14.03
N LYS A 137 -8.08 -8.87 -15.10
CA LYS A 137 -6.88 -8.46 -15.83
C LYS A 137 -5.88 -7.73 -14.95
N ASP A 138 -6.32 -6.65 -14.31
CA ASP A 138 -5.42 -5.91 -13.42
C ASP A 138 -4.95 -6.77 -12.23
N ARG A 139 -5.71 -7.80 -11.83
CA ARG A 139 -5.31 -8.73 -10.78
C ARG A 139 -4.20 -9.67 -11.25
N ALA A 140 -4.31 -10.19 -12.48
CA ALA A 140 -3.25 -11.00 -13.09
C ALA A 140 -1.96 -10.18 -13.26
N GLU A 141 -2.07 -8.96 -13.78
CA GLU A 141 -0.92 -8.05 -13.94
C GLU A 141 -0.25 -7.73 -12.60
N ARG A 142 -1.03 -7.48 -11.55
CA ARG A 142 -0.50 -7.23 -10.20
C ARG A 142 0.14 -8.47 -9.57
N GLU A 143 -0.40 -9.66 -9.81
CA GLU A 143 0.23 -10.90 -9.35
C GLU A 143 1.53 -11.18 -10.11
N MET A 144 1.59 -10.88 -11.41
CA MET A 144 2.84 -10.94 -12.18
C MET A 144 3.87 -9.94 -11.65
N ALA A 145 3.45 -8.71 -11.35
CA ALA A 145 4.33 -7.69 -10.76
C ALA A 145 4.85 -8.14 -9.38
N ALA A 146 3.98 -8.68 -8.53
CA ALA A 146 4.36 -9.22 -7.23
C ALA A 146 5.38 -10.36 -7.38
N ALA A 147 5.14 -11.31 -8.29
CA ALA A 147 6.07 -12.41 -8.54
C ALA A 147 7.46 -11.92 -9.01
N ARG A 148 7.51 -10.91 -9.90
CA ARG A 148 8.79 -10.28 -10.31
C ARG A 148 9.52 -9.66 -9.13
N LEU A 149 8.79 -8.96 -8.26
CA LEU A 149 9.36 -8.36 -7.06
C LEU A 149 9.93 -9.45 -6.13
N ARG A 150 9.23 -10.57 -5.94
CA ARG A 150 9.73 -11.69 -5.12
C ARG A 150 10.98 -12.36 -5.67
N ALA A 151 11.07 -12.48 -6.99
CA ALA A 151 12.27 -12.97 -7.65
C ALA A 151 13.47 -12.03 -7.39
N ALA A 152 13.24 -10.72 -7.44
CA ALA A 152 14.28 -9.72 -7.13
C ALA A 152 14.66 -9.71 -5.64
N GLU A 153 13.69 -9.85 -4.72
CA GLU A 153 13.96 -9.99 -3.28
C GLU A 153 14.77 -11.26 -2.97
N THR A 154 14.51 -12.35 -3.68
CA THR A 154 15.32 -13.57 -3.53
C THR A 154 16.75 -13.33 -4.01
N ALA A 155 16.94 -12.59 -5.09
CA ALA A 155 18.26 -12.23 -5.59
C ALA A 155 19.04 -11.33 -4.61
N SER A 156 18.37 -10.41 -3.90
CA SER A 156 19.03 -9.57 -2.89
C SER A 156 19.46 -10.37 -1.66
N LEU A 157 18.62 -11.33 -1.21
CA LEU A 157 18.95 -12.17 -0.06
C LEU A 157 20.19 -13.04 -0.26
N ILE A 158 20.48 -13.45 -1.50
CA ILE A 158 21.67 -14.27 -1.82
C ILE A 158 22.98 -13.50 -1.53
N GLY A 159 22.97 -12.17 -1.61
CA GLY A 159 24.16 -11.33 -1.38
C GLY A 159 24.38 -10.90 0.06
N GLU A 160 23.39 -11.05 0.94
CA GLU A 160 23.44 -10.56 2.32
C GLU A 160 23.82 -11.68 3.30
N ALA A 161 24.49 -11.33 4.40
CA ALA A 161 24.79 -12.25 5.50
C ALA A 161 23.75 -12.03 6.61
N ALA A 162 22.70 -12.85 6.63
CA ALA A 162 21.66 -12.83 7.66
C ALA A 162 21.51 -14.22 8.31
N PRO A 163 21.26 -14.28 9.63
CA PRO A 163 21.18 -15.55 10.37
C PRO A 163 20.05 -16.46 9.86
N ASP A 164 18.94 -15.88 9.41
CA ASP A 164 17.77 -16.61 8.89
C ASP A 164 17.70 -16.67 7.36
N ARG A 165 18.79 -16.33 6.65
CA ARG A 165 18.80 -16.16 5.18
C ARG A 165 18.21 -17.35 4.43
N ARG A 166 18.60 -18.57 4.79
CA ARG A 166 18.11 -19.79 4.13
C ARG A 166 16.59 -19.91 4.17
N ARG A 167 16.00 -19.63 5.34
CA ARG A 167 14.55 -19.66 5.56
C ARG A 167 13.86 -18.52 4.81
N LEU A 168 14.44 -17.33 4.81
CA LEU A 168 13.90 -16.17 4.09
C LEU A 168 13.88 -16.41 2.58
N ILE A 169 14.95 -16.97 2.01
CA ILE A 169 15.02 -17.38 0.60
C ILE A 169 13.94 -18.41 0.29
N ALA A 170 13.77 -19.43 1.14
CA ALA A 170 12.74 -20.45 0.95
C ALA A 170 11.34 -19.82 0.93
N GLN A 171 11.05 -18.92 1.87
CA GLN A 171 9.77 -18.22 1.96
C GLN A 171 9.51 -17.30 0.76
N THR A 172 10.52 -16.57 0.28
CA THR A 172 10.36 -15.71 -0.91
C THR A 172 10.18 -16.49 -2.19
N LEU A 173 10.84 -17.65 -2.33
CA LEU A 173 10.62 -18.57 -3.45
C LEU A 173 9.20 -19.13 -3.44
N ASP A 174 8.70 -19.58 -2.28
CA ASP A 174 7.33 -20.09 -2.13
C ASP A 174 6.28 -19.01 -2.45
N ASP A 175 6.51 -17.78 -1.99
CA ASP A 175 5.68 -16.61 -2.30
C ASP A 175 5.66 -16.30 -3.80
N MET A 176 6.84 -16.27 -4.41
CA MET A 176 7.01 -16.04 -5.86
C MET A 176 6.24 -17.09 -6.64
N GLU A 177 6.43 -18.37 -6.32
CA GLU A 177 5.76 -19.49 -6.96
C GLU A 177 4.25 -19.37 -6.84
N THR A 178 3.74 -19.10 -5.64
CA THR A 178 2.30 -18.94 -5.39
C THR A 178 1.70 -17.84 -6.26
N LYS A 179 2.37 -16.68 -6.35
CA LYS A 179 1.90 -15.55 -7.17
C LYS A 179 2.01 -15.85 -8.67
N THR A 180 3.07 -16.50 -9.12
CA THR A 180 3.24 -16.92 -10.51
C THR A 180 2.16 -17.92 -10.92
N ARG A 181 1.87 -18.94 -10.10
CA ARG A 181 0.82 -19.92 -10.35
C ARG A 181 -0.56 -19.26 -10.44
N ALA A 182 -0.87 -18.37 -9.51
CA ALA A 182 -2.13 -17.62 -9.53
C ALA A 182 -2.28 -16.76 -10.80
N ALA A 183 -1.23 -16.03 -11.18
CA ALA A 183 -1.22 -15.18 -12.37
C ALA A 183 -1.39 -16.01 -13.65
N LEU A 184 -0.59 -17.05 -13.82
CA LEU A 184 -0.61 -17.90 -15.02
C LEU A 184 -1.93 -18.66 -15.17
N THR A 185 -2.47 -19.22 -14.07
CA THR A 185 -3.79 -19.87 -14.07
C THR A 185 -4.88 -18.89 -14.51
N ARG A 186 -4.81 -17.65 -14.02
CA ARG A 186 -5.80 -16.62 -14.34
C ARG A 186 -5.71 -16.14 -15.80
N VAL A 187 -4.51 -16.00 -16.35
CA VAL A 187 -4.31 -15.68 -17.78
C VAL A 187 -4.76 -16.82 -18.66
N ALA A 188 -4.43 -18.07 -18.30
CA ALA A 188 -4.84 -19.26 -19.04
C ALA A 188 -6.37 -19.39 -19.14
N ARG A 189 -7.09 -19.15 -18.04
CA ARG A 189 -8.57 -19.17 -18.02
C ARG A 189 -9.23 -18.17 -18.97
N ARG A 190 -8.53 -17.12 -19.42
CA ARG A 190 -9.07 -16.13 -20.36
C ARG A 190 -8.73 -16.41 -21.82
N GLY A 191 -8.07 -17.52 -22.14
CA GLY A 191 -7.66 -17.83 -23.51
C GLY A 191 -6.51 -16.95 -24.03
N HIS A 192 -5.85 -16.18 -23.15
CA HIS A 192 -4.65 -15.40 -23.48
C HIS A 192 -3.36 -16.14 -23.08
N ALA A 193 -3.41 -17.47 -23.00
CA ALA A 193 -2.33 -18.34 -22.55
C ALA A 193 -1.04 -18.17 -23.39
N ASP A 194 -1.17 -17.83 -24.67
CA ASP A 194 -0.03 -18.01 -25.59
C ASP A 194 0.94 -16.83 -25.61
N GLY A 195 0.47 -15.60 -25.49
CA GLY A 195 1.31 -14.40 -25.64
C GLY A 195 1.80 -13.80 -24.33
N GLU A 196 0.87 -13.53 -23.41
CA GLU A 196 1.18 -12.82 -22.15
C GLU A 196 1.81 -13.76 -21.12
N ALA A 197 1.19 -14.91 -20.88
CA ALA A 197 1.72 -15.93 -19.96
C ALA A 197 3.10 -16.43 -20.40
N ARG A 198 3.32 -16.64 -21.71
CA ARG A 198 4.63 -17.00 -22.27
C ARG A 198 5.68 -15.92 -22.04
N ARG A 199 5.37 -14.65 -22.32
CA ARG A 199 6.31 -13.53 -22.07
C ARG A 199 6.66 -13.43 -20.60
N PHE A 200 5.67 -13.55 -19.72
CA PHE A 200 5.86 -13.54 -18.28
C PHE A 200 6.74 -14.71 -17.80
N ALA A 201 6.46 -15.94 -18.26
CA ALA A 201 7.25 -17.13 -17.93
C ALA A 201 8.72 -16.99 -18.37
N ARG A 202 8.97 -16.50 -19.60
CA ARG A 202 10.35 -16.22 -20.07
C ARG A 202 11.05 -15.18 -19.19
N GLN A 203 10.34 -14.14 -18.75
CA GLN A 203 10.93 -13.12 -17.88
C GLN A 203 11.24 -13.65 -16.49
N GLN A 204 10.38 -14.48 -15.91
CA GLN A 204 10.62 -15.15 -14.64
C GLN A 204 11.84 -16.08 -14.72
N ARG A 205 11.95 -16.87 -15.80
CA ARG A 205 13.10 -17.73 -16.07
C ARG A 205 14.42 -16.94 -16.06
N LYS A 206 14.47 -15.80 -16.76
CA LYS A 206 15.66 -14.93 -16.81
C LYS A 206 16.12 -14.43 -15.44
N VAL A 207 15.20 -14.30 -14.47
CA VAL A 207 15.55 -13.85 -13.12
C VAL A 207 15.97 -15.02 -12.23
N VAL A 208 15.27 -16.16 -12.31
CA VAL A 208 15.47 -17.28 -11.36
C VAL A 208 16.59 -18.22 -11.78
N GLU A 209 16.77 -18.48 -13.08
CA GLU A 209 17.80 -19.40 -13.58
C GLU A 209 19.24 -19.01 -13.16
N PRO A 210 19.66 -17.73 -13.21
CA PRO A 210 20.98 -17.33 -12.74
C PRO A 210 21.19 -17.48 -11.21
N LEU A 211 20.10 -17.66 -10.45
CA LEU A 211 20.17 -17.82 -8.99
C LEU A 211 20.48 -19.27 -8.59
N LEU A 212 20.09 -20.26 -9.41
CA LEU A 212 20.30 -21.69 -9.14
C LEU A 212 21.71 -22.06 -8.62
N PRO A 213 22.82 -21.64 -9.26
CA PRO A 213 24.15 -22.00 -8.77
C PRO A 213 24.48 -21.40 -7.40
N LYS A 214 23.79 -20.35 -6.98
CA LYS A 214 24.00 -19.64 -5.71
C LYS A 214 23.07 -20.13 -4.58
N LEU A 215 22.05 -20.91 -4.91
CA LEU A 215 21.14 -21.51 -3.94
C LEU A 215 21.70 -22.81 -3.37
N ASP A 216 21.41 -23.08 -2.10
CA ASP A 216 21.70 -24.36 -1.43
C ASP A 216 20.63 -25.42 -1.75
N GLY A 217 20.92 -26.70 -1.47
CA GLY A 217 20.18 -27.87 -1.95
C GLY A 217 18.65 -27.72 -1.99
N GLU A 218 18.01 -27.52 -0.83
CA GLU A 218 16.55 -27.39 -0.75
C GLU A 218 16.00 -26.21 -1.57
N ASN A 219 16.64 -25.04 -1.48
CA ASN A 219 16.20 -23.86 -2.23
C ASN A 219 16.45 -24.01 -3.74
N ARG A 220 17.52 -24.70 -4.13
CA ARG A 220 17.83 -25.04 -5.52
C ARG A 220 16.81 -26.02 -6.10
N ASP A 221 16.38 -27.00 -5.32
CA ASP A 221 15.35 -27.97 -5.74
C ASP A 221 14.01 -27.28 -5.95
N LYS A 222 13.60 -26.41 -5.01
CA LYS A 222 12.39 -25.57 -5.15
C LYS A 222 12.45 -24.67 -6.38
N ALA A 223 13.56 -23.96 -6.59
CA ALA A 223 13.74 -23.11 -7.76
C ALA A 223 13.73 -23.92 -9.07
N THR A 224 14.28 -25.14 -9.06
CA THR A 224 14.24 -26.06 -10.21
C THR A 224 12.82 -26.54 -10.52
N GLN A 225 12.05 -26.91 -9.48
CA GLN A 225 10.65 -27.28 -9.62
C GLN A 225 9.82 -26.11 -10.18
N TYR A 226 10.08 -24.90 -9.70
CA TYR A 226 9.45 -23.68 -10.21
C TYR A 226 9.76 -23.45 -11.71
N LEU A 227 11.02 -23.62 -12.13
CA LEU A 227 11.42 -23.47 -13.53
C LEU A 227 10.70 -24.49 -14.43
N ARG A 228 10.60 -25.76 -13.98
CA ARG A 228 9.83 -26.78 -14.69
C ARG A 228 8.36 -26.40 -14.85
N TYR A 229 7.76 -25.80 -13.82
CA TYR A 229 6.37 -25.33 -13.89
C TYR A 229 6.18 -24.21 -14.93
N ILE A 230 7.03 -23.19 -14.92
CA ILE A 230 6.89 -22.08 -15.89
C ILE A 230 7.23 -22.50 -17.33
N ASP A 231 8.04 -23.55 -17.51
CA ASP A 231 8.38 -24.07 -18.83
C ASP A 231 7.18 -24.69 -19.57
N THR A 232 6.15 -25.15 -18.86
CA THR A 232 4.91 -25.61 -19.51
C THR A 232 4.20 -24.48 -20.28
N PHE A 233 4.49 -23.22 -19.95
CA PHE A 233 3.97 -22.02 -20.62
C PHE A 233 4.94 -21.44 -21.65
N THR A 234 6.21 -21.91 -21.70
CA THR A 234 7.20 -21.48 -22.69
C THR A 234 7.30 -22.44 -23.88
N ALA A 235 7.04 -23.74 -23.67
CA ALA A 235 7.19 -24.81 -24.65
C ALA A 235 5.95 -25.06 -25.54
N SER A 236 4.76 -24.65 -25.10
CA SER A 236 3.44 -24.95 -25.70
C SER A 236 3.13 -24.17 -26.99
N GLY A 237 4.11 -23.96 -27.87
CA GLY A 237 3.85 -23.39 -29.21
C GLY A 237 5.01 -23.63 -30.16
N ARG A 238 5.27 -24.90 -30.42
CA ARG A 238 5.84 -25.38 -31.69
C ARG A 238 4.72 -26.10 -32.42
#